data_AF-A0A964WTL5-F1
#
_entry.id   AF-A0A964WTL5-F1
#
_cell.length_a   1.000
_cell.length_b   1.000
_cell.length_c   1.000
_cell.angle_alpha   90.00
_cell.angle_beta   90.00
_cell.angle_gamma   90.00
#
_symmetry.space_group_name_H-M   'P 1'
#
loop_
_entity.id
_entity.type
_entity.pdbx_description
1 polymer ?
#
loop_
_entity_poly.entity_id
_entity_poly.type
_entity_poly.pdbx_seq_one_letter_code
_entity_poly.pdbx_strand_id
1 'polypeptide(L)'
;MTGPVDSEGDDLGHQKREAMRLVFEAWEEASGAGVEPEVLAHVSLFAALRNLVEIYGEDATAEFAARLSERILDGEFTAPILLN
;
A
#
# COMPACT_ATOMS: atom_id res chain seq x y z
N MET A 1 -37.94 5.27 8.29
CA MET A 1 -37.05 6.20 7.56
C MET A 1 -35.66 6.10 8.17
N THR A 2 -34.86 5.14 7.72
CA THR A 2 -33.43 5.06 8.01
C THR A 2 -32.72 5.47 6.72
N GLY A 3 -32.04 6.62 6.75
CA GLY A 3 -31.33 7.14 5.58
C GLY A 3 -30.09 6.31 5.23
N PRO A 4 -29.50 6.49 4.03
CA PRO A 4 -28.27 5.84 3.64
C PRO A 4 -27.12 6.54 4.35
N VAL A 5 -26.52 5.93 5.37
CA VAL A 5 -25.45 6.59 6.14
C VAL A 5 -24.09 5.90 6.06
N ASP A 6 -23.96 4.65 5.62
CA ASP A 6 -22.68 3.92 5.77
C ASP A 6 -22.10 3.22 4.52
N SER A 7 -22.64 3.44 3.30
CA SER A 7 -22.18 2.69 2.11
C SER A 7 -20.81 3.12 1.56
N GLU A 8 -20.48 4.42 1.53
CA GLU A 8 -19.20 4.90 0.93
C GLU A 8 -17.96 4.55 1.78
N GLY A 9 -18.10 4.51 3.10
CA GLY A 9 -17.02 4.10 4.02
C GLY A 9 -16.72 2.61 3.95
N ASP A 10 -17.76 1.79 3.75
CA ASP A 10 -17.61 0.35 3.53
C ASP A 10 -17.00 0.06 2.15
N ASP A 11 -17.39 0.79 1.10
CA ASP A 11 -16.85 0.64 -0.26
C ASP A 11 -15.34 0.92 -0.33
N LEU A 12 -14.87 2.01 0.30
CA LEU A 12 -13.43 2.31 0.35
C LEU A 12 -12.66 1.28 1.18
N GLY A 13 -13.24 0.83 2.30
CA GLY A 13 -12.67 -0.24 3.12
C GLY A 13 -12.55 -1.56 2.35
N HIS A 14 -13.59 -1.92 1.60
CA HIS A 14 -13.61 -3.08 0.73
C HIS A 14 -12.58 -2.96 -0.40
N GLN A 15 -12.49 -1.81 -1.07
CA GLN A 15 -11.52 -1.56 -2.12
C GLN A 15 -10.07 -1.68 -1.61
N LYS A 16 -9.78 -1.16 -0.41
CA LYS A 16 -8.45 -1.29 0.21
C LYS A 16 -8.11 -2.74 0.52
N ARG A 17 -9.05 -3.51 1.10
CA ARG A 17 -8.83 -4.94 1.40
C ARG A 17 -8.58 -5.75 0.12
N GLU A 18 -9.37 -5.49 -0.92
CA GLU A 18 -9.21 -6.18 -2.20
C GLU A 18 -7.88 -5.82 -2.89
N ALA A 19 -7.50 -4.54 -2.89
CA ALA A 19 -6.21 -4.12 -3.43
C ALA A 19 -5.04 -4.77 -2.67
N MET A 20 -5.12 -4.87 -1.33
CA MET A 20 -4.12 -5.56 -0.52
C MET A 20 -4.02 -7.04 -0.88
N ARG A 21 -5.16 -7.74 -1.03
CA ARG A 21 -5.19 -9.15 -1.45
C ARG A 21 -4.49 -9.33 -2.80
N LEU A 22 -4.84 -8.52 -3.79
CA LEU A 22 -4.25 -8.58 -5.13
C LEU A 22 -2.74 -8.32 -5.12
N VAL A 23 -2.27 -7.37 -4.31
CA VAL A 23 -0.83 -7.10 -4.16
C VAL A 23 -0.10 -8.28 -3.51
N PHE A 24 -0.68 -8.90 -2.49
CA PHE A 24 -0.07 -10.09 -1.86
C PHE A 24 -0.01 -11.28 -2.82
N GLU A 25 -1.07 -11.53 -3.60
CA GLU A 25 -1.08 -12.59 -4.60
C GLU A 25 -0.01 -12.38 -5.68
N ALA A 26 0.15 -11.15 -6.18
CA ALA A 26 1.22 -10.82 -7.10
C ALA A 26 2.61 -11.04 -6.47
N TRP A 27 2.75 -10.79 -5.16
CA TRP A 27 3.98 -11.03 -4.42
C TRP A 27 4.31 -12.52 -4.31
N GLU A 28 3.31 -13.34 -3.99
CA GLU A 28 3.42 -14.80 -3.95
C GLU A 28 3.77 -15.38 -5.32
N GLU A 29 3.12 -14.90 -6.39
CA GLU A 29 3.39 -15.33 -7.76
C GLU A 29 4.84 -15.03 -8.17
N ALA A 30 5.31 -13.80 -7.95
CA ALA A 30 6.67 -13.41 -8.29
C ALA A 30 7.72 -14.17 -7.45
N SER A 31 7.42 -14.46 -6.18
CA SER A 31 8.28 -15.30 -5.33
C SER A 31 8.33 -16.74 -5.87
N GLY A 32 7.20 -17.30 -6.29
CA GLY A 32 7.12 -18.62 -6.92
C GLY A 32 7.87 -18.70 -8.26
N ALA A 33 8.00 -17.57 -8.96
CA ALA A 33 8.82 -17.44 -10.17
C ALA A 33 10.33 -17.29 -9.89
N GLY A 34 10.75 -17.27 -8.63
CA GLY A 34 12.16 -17.16 -8.22
C GLY A 34 12.70 -15.74 -8.11
N VAL A 35 11.83 -14.72 -8.01
CA VAL A 35 12.25 -13.35 -7.74
C VAL A 35 12.62 -13.20 -6.26
N GLU A 36 13.82 -12.68 -5.99
CA GLU A 36 14.28 -12.44 -4.62
C GLU A 36 13.38 -11.41 -3.90
N PRO A 37 12.98 -11.65 -2.63
CA PRO A 37 12.07 -10.77 -1.89
C PRO A 37 12.56 -9.33 -1.80
N GLU A 38 13.86 -9.12 -1.62
CA GLU A 38 14.47 -7.79 -1.56
C GLU A 38 14.37 -7.04 -2.89
N VAL A 39 14.57 -7.75 -4.01
CA VAL A 39 14.43 -7.17 -5.35
C VAL A 39 12.99 -6.76 -5.59
N LEU A 40 12.04 -7.63 -5.23
CA LEU A 40 10.62 -7.37 -5.39
C LEU A 40 10.15 -6.19 -4.53
N ALA A 41 10.64 -6.06 -3.30
CA ALA A 41 10.36 -4.92 -2.43
C ALA A 41 10.85 -3.60 -3.07
N HIS A 42 12.08 -3.56 -3.58
CA HIS A 42 12.63 -2.37 -4.24
C HIS A 42 11.84 -1.97 -5.49
N VAL A 43 11.52 -2.93 -6.36
CA VAL A 43 10.74 -2.66 -7.58
C VAL A 43 9.32 -2.19 -7.23
N SER A 44 8.70 -2.80 -6.23
CA SER A 44 7.36 -2.41 -5.75
C SER A 44 7.35 -0.99 -5.20
N LEU A 45 8.37 -0.63 -4.40
CA LEU A 45 8.50 0.73 -3.88
C LEU A 45 8.70 1.74 -5.02
N PHE A 46 9.54 1.43 -6.00
CA PHE A 46 9.72 2.29 -7.18
C PHE A 46 8.42 2.48 -7.95
N ALA A 47 7.68 1.39 -8.23
CA ALA A 47 6.41 1.44 -8.93
C ALA A 47 5.36 2.26 -8.15
N ALA A 48 5.30 2.11 -6.82
CA ALA A 48 4.40 2.87 -5.97
C ALA A 48 4.73 4.37 -6.00
N LEU A 49 6.00 4.74 -5.81
CA LEU A 49 6.44 6.14 -5.85
C LEU A 49 6.21 6.78 -7.22
N ARG A 50 6.48 6.05 -8.32
CA ARG A 50 6.19 6.50 -9.68
C ARG A 50 4.70 6.83 -9.86
N ASN A 51 3.80 5.96 -9.39
CA ASN A 51 2.35 6.22 -9.47
C ASN A 51 1.96 7.44 -8.62
N LEU A 52 2.53 7.61 -7.43
CA LEU A 52 2.27 8.80 -6.61
C LEU A 52 2.72 10.08 -7.31
N VAL A 53 3.88 10.08 -7.97
CA VAL A 53 4.34 11.22 -8.78
C VAL A 53 3.40 11.48 -9.96
N GLU A 54 2.91 10.45 -10.65
CA GLU A 54 1.96 10.60 -11.76
C GLU A 54 0.62 11.20 -11.30
N ILE A 55 0.15 10.86 -10.10
CA ILE A 55 -1.14 11.32 -9.57
C ILE A 55 -1.02 12.71 -8.91
N TYR A 56 0.03 12.95 -8.14
CA TYR A 56 0.16 14.10 -7.24
C TYR A 56 1.30 15.06 -7.57
N GLY A 57 2.24 14.67 -8.44
CA GLY A 57 3.45 15.43 -8.76
C GLY A 57 4.63 15.10 -7.84
N GLU A 58 5.82 15.58 -8.24
CA GLU A 58 7.10 15.30 -7.58
C GLU A 58 7.16 15.90 -6.16
N ASP A 59 6.82 17.18 -6.01
CA ASP A 59 6.90 17.89 -4.73
C ASP A 59 6.02 17.25 -3.65
N ALA A 60 4.75 16.97 -3.98
CA ALA A 60 3.81 16.34 -3.05
C ALA A 60 4.25 14.91 -2.67
N THR A 61 4.82 14.16 -3.62
CA THR A 61 5.34 12.82 -3.36
C THR A 61 6.58 12.85 -2.49
N ALA A 62 7.46 13.84 -2.68
CA ALA A 62 8.65 14.03 -1.85
C ALA A 62 8.27 14.38 -0.40
N GLU A 63 7.29 15.26 -0.20
CA GLU A 63 6.77 15.58 1.13
C GLU A 63 6.16 14.34 1.82
N PHE A 64 5.38 13.55 1.08
CA PHE A 64 4.85 12.27 1.58
C PHE A 64 6.00 11.32 1.99
N ALA A 65 7.00 11.14 1.13
CA ALA A 65 8.11 10.22 1.35
C ALA A 65 9.00 10.62 2.53
N ALA A 66 9.19 11.92 2.77
CA ALA A 66 9.97 12.42 3.90
C ALA A 66 9.46 11.91 5.27
N ARG A 67 8.16 11.64 5.38
CA ARG A 67 7.53 11.12 6.60
C ARG A 67 7.70 9.61 6.79
N LEU A 68 8.14 8.87 5.77
CA LEU A 68 8.26 7.41 5.86
C LEU A 68 9.34 6.98 6.84
N SER A 69 10.45 7.72 6.92
CA SER A 69 11.52 7.41 7.86
C SER A 69 11.04 7.42 9.31
N GLU A 70 10.25 8.43 9.70
CA GLU A 70 9.69 8.54 11.05
C GLU A 70 8.78 7.34 11.35
N ARG A 71 7.86 7.02 10.43
CA ARG A 71 6.92 5.90 10.53
C ARG A 71 7.63 4.54 10.68
N ILE A 72 8.75 4.34 9.96
CA ILE A 72 9.58 3.14 10.09
C ILE A 72 10.19 3.04 11.49
N LEU A 73 10.76 4.13 11.99
CA LEU A 73 11.38 4.18 13.33
C LEU A 73 10.35 4.02 14.44
N ASP A 74 9.12 4.48 14.22
CA ASP A 74 7.98 4.29 15.13
C ASP A 74 7.43 2.84 15.09
N GLY A 75 7.98 1.98 14.23
CA GLY A 75 7.60 0.57 14.14
C GLY A 75 6.29 0.29 13.41
N GLU A 76 5.77 1.26 12.65
CA GLU A 76 4.47 1.15 11.95
C GLU A 76 4.42 -0.05 10.99
N PHE A 77 5.57 -0.46 10.45
CA PHE A 77 5.70 -1.57 9.51
C PHE A 77 6.21 -2.87 10.15
N THR A 78 6.38 -2.93 11.47
CA THR A 78 6.93 -4.09 12.19
C THR A 78 5.85 -5.03 12.75
N ALA A 79 4.59 -4.58 12.83
CA ALA A 79 3.50 -5.38 13.37
C ALA A 79 2.79 -6.23 12.29
N PRO A 80 2.25 -7.41 12.63
CA PRO A 80 1.36 -8.12 11.73
C PRO A 80 0.14 -7.25 11.46
N ILE A 81 -0.24 -7.12 10.19
CA ILE A 81 -1.53 -6.55 9.80
C ILE A 81 -2.60 -7.48 10.38
N LEU A 82 -3.02 -7.24 11.62
CA LEU A 82 -4.20 -7.84 12.20
C LEU A 82 -5.39 -7.14 11.54
N LEU A 83 -5.80 -7.67 10.38
CA LEU A 83 -7.10 -7.40 9.79
C LEU A 83 -8.13 -7.94 10.79
N ASN A 84 -8.70 -7.06 11.61
CA ASN A 84 -9.83 -7.36 12.47
C ASN A 84 -11.07 -6.60 12.00
#